data_AF-A0A3C0SRA3-F1
#
_entry.id   AF-A0A3C0SRA3-F1
#
_cell.length_a   1.000
_cell.length_b   1.000
_cell.length_c   1.000
_cell.angle_alpha   90.00
_cell.angle_beta   90.00
_cell.angle_gamma   90.00
#
_symmetry.space_group_name_H-M   'P 1'
#
loop_
_entity.id
_entity.type
_entity.pdbx_description
1 polymer ?
#
loop_
_entity_poly.entity_id
_entity_poly.type
_entity_poly.pdbx_seq_one_letter_code
_entity_poly.pdbx_strand_id
1 'polypeptide(L)'
;MRRSKKRILTVVFVCLLFVLGFYGCKTISEISKFYLAGGNDFIISQIDGKAETTFWTDNTKDNIYDIKFQVFNGTDLKEITPKKSTYKMKINSTIDNGELGIKIYNNKKVLLDTNESIDKTISVSDSKNVKIELTGKKAKGQVKITLT
;
A
#
# COMPACT_ATOMS: atom_id res chain seq x y z
N MET A 1 -55.35 9.56 14.39
CA MET A 1 -54.03 10.25 14.41
C MET A 1 -52.84 9.39 14.91
N ARG A 2 -52.93 8.05 14.99
CA ARG A 2 -51.93 7.19 15.68
C ARG A 2 -51.08 6.30 14.74
N ARG A 3 -51.54 6.02 13.50
CA ARG A 3 -50.84 5.15 12.53
C ARG A 3 -49.81 5.89 11.67
N SER A 4 -50.05 7.16 11.32
CA SER A 4 -49.12 7.98 10.53
C SER A 4 -47.85 8.37 11.30
N LYS A 5 -47.98 8.70 12.60
CA LYS A 5 -46.83 9.04 13.47
C LYS A 5 -45.83 7.87 13.62
N LYS A 6 -46.31 6.63 13.66
CA LYS A 6 -45.45 5.42 13.71
C LYS A 6 -44.65 5.23 12.42
N ARG A 7 -45.25 5.49 11.25
CA ARG A 7 -44.58 5.37 9.94
C ARG A 7 -43.48 6.43 9.77
N ILE A 8 -43.74 7.66 10.21
CA ILE A 8 -42.74 8.75 10.17
C ILE A 8 -41.56 8.42 11.09
N LEU A 9 -41.81 7.91 12.30
CA LEU A 9 -40.75 7.54 13.24
C LEU A 9 -39.86 6.42 12.68
N THR A 10 -40.44 5.41 12.02
CA THR A 10 -39.68 4.32 11.39
C THR A 10 -38.80 4.82 10.24
N VAL A 11 -39.31 5.71 9.39
CA VAL A 11 -38.53 6.29 8.27
C VAL A 11 -37.36 7.13 8.80
N VAL A 12 -37.58 7.94 9.83
CA VAL A 12 -36.52 8.75 10.47
C VAL A 12 -35.45 7.85 11.10
N PHE A 13 -35.84 6.75 11.76
CA PHE A 13 -34.89 5.80 12.37
C PHE A 13 -34.05 5.05 11.35
N VAL A 14 -34.65 4.64 10.22
CA VAL A 14 -33.93 4.01 9.10
C VAL A 14 -32.94 5.00 8.48
N CYS A 15 -33.34 6.25 8.25
CA CYS A 15 -32.42 7.28 7.73
C CYS A 15 -31.25 7.56 8.68
N LEU A 16 -31.46 7.58 9.99
CA LEU A 16 -30.39 7.74 10.99
C LEU A 16 -29.38 6.57 10.97
N LEU A 17 -29.85 5.34 10.77
CA LEU A 17 -28.98 4.16 10.62
C LEU A 17 -28.17 4.21 9.32
N PHE A 18 -28.75 4.71 8.21
CA PHE A 18 -28.01 4.93 6.98
C PHE A 18 -26.94 6.03 7.13
N VAL A 19 -27.26 7.14 7.81
CA VAL A 19 -26.29 8.21 8.09
C VAL A 19 -25.14 7.68 8.95
N LEU A 20 -25.42 6.98 10.06
CA LEU A 20 -24.39 6.37 10.91
C LEU A 20 -23.56 5.30 10.16
N GLY A 21 -24.18 4.51 9.29
CA GLY A 21 -23.48 3.52 8.46
C GLY A 21 -22.54 4.15 7.43
N PHE A 22 -22.92 5.24 6.79
CA PHE A 22 -22.08 5.95 5.82
C PHE A 22 -20.92 6.72 6.48
N TYR A 23 -21.15 7.37 7.63
CA TYR A 23 -20.06 8.03 8.37
C TYR A 23 -19.15 7.00 9.05
N GLY A 24 -19.72 5.97 9.67
CA GLY A 24 -18.97 4.92 10.36
C GLY A 24 -18.06 4.10 9.45
N CYS A 25 -18.44 3.86 8.19
CA CYS A 25 -17.60 3.06 7.27
C CYS A 25 -16.27 3.77 6.92
N LYS A 26 -16.27 5.10 6.78
CA LYS A 26 -15.02 5.86 6.60
C LYS A 26 -14.18 5.85 7.88
N THR A 27 -14.77 6.16 9.03
CA THR A 27 -14.04 6.21 10.31
C THR A 27 -13.50 4.84 10.72
N ILE A 28 -14.24 3.75 10.54
CA ILE A 28 -13.78 2.38 10.86
C ILE A 28 -12.60 1.97 9.97
N SER A 29 -12.52 2.42 8.71
CA SER A 29 -11.37 2.14 7.85
C SER A 29 -10.09 2.85 8.32
N GLU A 30 -10.20 4.08 8.83
CA GLU A 30 -9.06 4.82 9.40
C GLU A 30 -8.70 4.35 10.82
N ILE A 31 -9.72 4.04 11.62
CA ILE A 31 -9.58 3.50 12.97
C ILE A 31 -8.98 2.09 12.92
N SER A 32 -9.36 1.25 11.96
CA SER A 32 -8.77 -0.09 11.81
C SER A 32 -7.28 -0.04 11.45
N LYS A 33 -6.82 0.95 10.66
CA LYS A 33 -5.37 1.21 10.48
C LYS A 33 -4.66 1.55 11.81
N PHE A 34 -5.35 2.25 12.71
CA PHE A 34 -4.79 2.65 14.02
C PHE A 34 -4.77 1.49 15.02
N TYR A 35 -5.84 0.68 15.10
CA TYR A 35 -5.93 -0.47 16.00
C TYR A 35 -5.10 -1.69 15.55
N LEU A 36 -4.87 -1.86 14.24
CA LEU A 36 -3.96 -2.89 13.69
C LEU A 36 -2.47 -2.50 13.80
N ALA A 37 -2.15 -1.29 14.27
CA ALA A 37 -0.77 -0.85 14.50
C ALA A 37 -0.10 -1.51 15.74
N GLY A 38 -0.86 -2.31 16.50
CA GLY A 38 -0.38 -3.12 17.62
C GLY A 38 0.26 -4.43 17.16
N GLY A 39 1.42 -4.36 16.51
CA GLY A 39 2.23 -5.56 16.25
C GLY A 39 3.39 -5.37 15.26
N ASN A 40 3.21 -4.49 14.27
CA ASN A 40 4.18 -4.39 13.18
C ASN A 40 5.13 -3.21 13.35
N ASP A 41 6.42 -3.44 13.11
CA ASP A 41 7.47 -2.42 13.15
C ASP A 41 7.43 -1.45 11.96
N PHE A 42 6.58 -1.72 10.97
CA PHE A 42 6.51 -1.00 9.71
C PHE A 42 5.05 -0.84 9.24
N ILE A 43 4.79 0.26 8.54
CA ILE A 43 3.58 0.50 7.78
C ILE A 43 4.00 0.82 6.35
N ILE A 44 3.41 0.14 5.37
CA ILE A 44 3.63 0.39 3.94
C ILE A 44 2.33 0.96 3.39
N SER A 45 2.36 2.20 2.91
CA SER A 45 1.18 2.93 2.44
C SER A 45 1.29 3.29 0.96
N GLN A 46 0.16 3.18 0.24
CA GLN A 46 0.04 3.76 -1.11
C GLN A 46 0.10 5.29 -1.02
N ILE A 47 0.91 5.92 -1.86
CA ILE A 47 0.96 7.38 -2.00
C ILE A 47 0.35 7.84 -3.31
N ASP A 48 0.81 7.27 -4.41
CA ASP A 48 0.35 7.59 -5.76
C ASP A 48 0.54 6.37 -6.65
N GLY A 49 -0.17 6.33 -7.77
CA GLY A 49 -0.07 5.23 -8.71
C GLY A 49 -0.93 5.50 -9.93
N LYS A 50 -0.32 5.42 -11.10
CA LYS A 50 -1.01 5.52 -12.38
C LYS A 50 -0.47 4.45 -13.30
N ALA A 51 -1.18 3.34 -13.38
CA ALA A 51 -0.77 2.22 -14.20
C ALA A 51 -1.95 1.48 -14.81
N GLU A 52 -1.76 1.04 -16.05
CA GLU A 52 -2.58 -0.01 -16.64
C GLU A 52 -2.02 -1.36 -16.20
N THR A 53 -2.85 -2.14 -15.51
CA THR A 53 -2.43 -3.41 -14.92
C THR A 53 -3.34 -4.58 -15.32
N THR A 54 -2.76 -5.76 -15.52
CA THR A 54 -3.51 -7.01 -15.70
C THR A 54 -2.92 -8.12 -14.83
N PHE A 55 -3.80 -8.90 -14.20
CA PHE A 55 -3.44 -9.93 -13.20
C PHE A 55 -2.54 -9.37 -12.09
N TRP A 56 -2.85 -8.16 -11.62
CA TRP A 56 -2.17 -7.53 -10.51
C TRP A 56 -2.63 -8.14 -9.19
N THR A 57 -1.70 -8.70 -8.43
CA THR A 57 -1.93 -9.11 -7.04
C THR A 57 -1.08 -8.24 -6.13
N ASP A 58 -1.69 -7.62 -5.12
CA ASP A 58 -1.00 -6.90 -4.06
C ASP A 58 -1.28 -7.58 -2.73
N ASN A 59 -0.29 -8.33 -2.23
CA ASN A 59 -0.33 -8.99 -0.93
C ASN A 59 0.48 -8.21 0.12
N THR A 60 0.58 -6.88 -0.03
CA THR A 60 1.25 -6.01 0.94
C THR A 60 0.58 -6.16 2.30
N LYS A 61 1.39 -6.54 3.29
CA LYS A 61 0.94 -6.64 4.67
C LYS A 61 2.13 -6.45 5.60
N ASP A 62 1.91 -5.72 6.68
CA ASP A 62 2.88 -5.57 7.76
C ASP A 62 4.23 -5.01 7.24
N ASN A 63 5.29 -5.82 7.30
CA ASN A 63 6.65 -5.50 6.86
C ASN A 63 6.99 -6.05 5.45
N ILE A 64 5.98 -6.51 4.70
CA ILE A 64 6.15 -7.15 3.40
C ILE A 64 5.35 -6.38 2.34
N TYR A 65 6.02 -5.99 1.26
CA TYR A 65 5.41 -5.56 0.00
C TYR A 65 5.62 -6.67 -1.02
N ASP A 66 4.55 -7.33 -1.46
CA ASP A 66 4.62 -8.51 -2.34
C ASP A 66 3.59 -8.37 -3.45
N ILE A 67 4.08 -8.07 -4.66
CA ILE A 67 3.26 -7.89 -5.84
C ILE A 67 3.67 -8.84 -6.97
N LYS A 68 2.68 -9.21 -7.78
CA LYS A 68 2.85 -9.95 -9.03
C LYS A 68 1.96 -9.35 -10.09
N PHE A 69 2.44 -9.34 -11.33
CA PHE A 69 1.73 -8.71 -12.44
C PHE A 69 2.09 -9.39 -13.77
N GLN A 70 1.09 -9.54 -14.66
CA GLN A 70 1.33 -10.01 -16.03
C GLN A 70 1.50 -8.87 -17.03
N VAL A 71 0.82 -7.75 -16.78
CA VAL A 71 1.02 -6.50 -17.50
C VAL A 71 1.06 -5.39 -16.47
N PHE A 72 2.15 -4.64 -16.46
CA PHE A 72 2.30 -3.41 -15.69
C PHE A 72 2.88 -2.33 -16.59
N ASN A 73 2.10 -1.28 -16.84
CA ASN A 73 2.47 -0.15 -17.67
C ASN A 73 2.11 1.16 -16.95
N GLY A 74 3.10 1.83 -16.37
CA GLY A 74 2.92 3.02 -15.56
C GLY A 74 3.76 3.01 -14.29
N THR A 75 3.25 3.61 -13.22
CA THR A 75 3.97 3.79 -11.95
C THR A 75 3.17 3.34 -10.74
N ASP A 76 3.87 2.82 -9.72
CA ASP A 76 3.35 2.54 -8.39
C ASP A 76 4.29 3.14 -7.34
N LEU A 77 3.77 4.00 -6.45
CA LEU A 77 4.54 4.71 -5.44
C LEU A 77 4.01 4.39 -4.04
N LYS A 78 4.87 3.73 -3.24
CA LYS A 78 4.63 3.40 -1.84
C LYS A 78 5.55 4.21 -0.93
N GLU A 79 5.09 4.49 0.28
CA GLU A 79 5.89 5.04 1.38
C GLU A 79 5.96 4.05 2.55
N ILE A 80 7.14 3.98 3.17
CA ILE A 80 7.38 3.20 4.38
C ILE A 80 7.44 4.15 5.57
N THR A 81 6.61 3.85 6.58
CA THR A 81 6.65 4.48 7.90
C THR A 81 7.15 3.46 8.92
N PRO A 82 8.44 3.49 9.28
CA PRO A 82 9.04 2.56 10.24
C PRO A 82 8.95 3.09 11.68
N LYS A 83 8.85 2.19 12.65
CA LYS A 83 8.98 2.52 14.09
C LYS A 83 10.45 2.67 14.52
N LYS A 84 11.39 2.07 13.78
CA LYS A 84 12.83 2.10 14.05
C LYS A 84 13.56 3.10 13.14
N SER A 85 14.63 3.71 13.65
CA SER A 85 15.48 4.65 12.89
C SER A 85 16.36 3.96 11.84
N THR A 86 16.65 2.68 12.03
CA THR A 86 17.48 1.87 11.14
C THR A 86 16.86 0.48 10.94
N TYR A 87 16.94 -0.03 9.71
CA TYR A 87 16.43 -1.37 9.37
C TYR A 87 17.11 -1.88 8.09
N LYS A 88 16.90 -3.16 7.77
CA LYS A 88 17.33 -3.78 6.52
C LYS A 88 16.13 -4.00 5.62
N MET A 89 16.37 -3.93 4.32
CA MET A 89 15.37 -4.18 3.30
C MET A 89 15.93 -5.26 2.36
N LYS A 90 15.29 -6.42 2.33
CA LYS A 90 15.56 -7.46 1.33
C LYS A 90 14.61 -7.24 0.15
N ILE A 91 15.17 -7.08 -1.04
CA ILE A 91 14.46 -6.89 -2.30
C ILE A 91 14.72 -8.11 -3.17
N ASN A 92 13.66 -8.80 -3.55
CA ASN A 92 13.67 -9.86 -4.55
C ASN A 92 12.72 -9.46 -5.68
N SER A 93 13.23 -9.39 -6.90
CA SER A 93 12.42 -9.10 -8.08
C SER A 93 12.83 -9.96 -9.26
N THR A 94 11.83 -10.39 -10.02
CA THR A 94 12.02 -11.05 -11.31
C THR A 94 11.30 -10.26 -12.40
N ILE A 95 11.92 -10.21 -13.56
CA ILE A 95 11.40 -9.60 -14.78
C ILE A 95 11.35 -10.71 -15.83
N ASP A 96 10.15 -11.19 -16.12
CA ASP A 96 9.95 -12.25 -17.11
C ASP A 96 9.83 -11.68 -18.53
N ASN A 97 9.28 -10.46 -18.65
CA ASN A 97 9.11 -9.74 -19.91
C ASN A 97 8.95 -8.23 -19.68
N GLY A 98 9.23 -7.42 -20.70
CA GLY A 98 9.11 -5.96 -20.66
C GLY A 98 10.19 -5.29 -19.80
N GLU A 99 9.94 -4.03 -19.41
CA GLU A 99 10.86 -3.26 -18.57
C GLU A 99 10.24 -2.99 -17.19
N LEU A 100 10.99 -3.27 -16.12
CA LEU A 100 10.63 -2.93 -14.75
C LEU A 100 11.78 -2.16 -14.11
N GLY A 101 11.50 -0.94 -13.66
CA GLY A 101 12.39 -0.14 -12.83
C GLY A 101 11.97 -0.16 -11.37
N ILE A 102 12.95 -0.31 -10.47
CA ILE A 102 12.77 -0.27 -9.02
C ILE A 102 13.69 0.82 -8.47
N LYS A 103 13.08 1.85 -7.88
CA LYS A 103 13.81 2.94 -7.24
C LYS A 103 13.41 3.06 -5.78
N ILE A 104 14.40 3.05 -4.90
CA ILE A 104 14.21 3.19 -3.46
C ILE A 104 15.05 4.35 -2.99
N TYR A 105 14.41 5.32 -2.35
CA TYR A 105 15.05 6.57 -1.97
C TYR A 105 14.42 7.15 -0.73
N ASN A 106 15.14 8.06 -0.09
CA ASN A 106 14.60 8.99 0.89
C ASN A 106 14.91 10.42 0.45
N ASN A 107 14.54 11.41 1.26
CA ASN A 107 14.74 12.83 0.92
C ASN A 107 16.21 13.24 0.70
N LYS A 108 17.19 12.41 1.12
CA LYS A 108 18.61 12.75 1.04
C LYS A 108 19.34 12.02 -0.08
N LYS A 109 18.99 10.75 -0.32
CA LYS A 109 19.73 9.91 -1.26
C LYS A 109 18.86 8.82 -1.88
N VAL A 110 19.29 8.39 -3.06
CA VAL A 110 18.86 7.14 -3.67
C VAL A 110 19.61 5.98 -2.99
N LEU A 111 18.87 5.00 -2.52
CA LEU A 111 19.37 3.80 -1.84
C LEU A 111 19.54 2.64 -2.83
N LEU A 112 18.67 2.58 -3.84
CA LEU A 112 18.67 1.61 -4.92
C LEU A 112 18.01 2.24 -6.15
N ASP A 113 18.58 1.98 -7.33
CA ASP A 113 17.98 2.30 -8.64
C ASP A 113 18.43 1.19 -9.59
N THR A 114 17.49 0.42 -10.13
CA THR A 114 17.78 -0.72 -11.00
C THR A 114 16.64 -0.98 -11.97
N ASN A 115 16.98 -1.48 -13.15
CA ASN A 115 16.03 -1.94 -14.16
C ASN A 115 16.18 -3.46 -14.43
N GLU A 116 16.87 -4.17 -13.55
CA GLU A 116 17.18 -5.59 -13.67
C GLU A 116 16.53 -6.40 -12.55
N SER A 117 16.40 -7.72 -12.78
CA SER A 117 16.03 -8.66 -11.72
C SER A 117 17.11 -8.68 -10.64
N ILE A 118 16.71 -8.67 -9.37
CA ILE A 118 17.64 -8.57 -8.24
C ILE A 118 17.23 -9.46 -7.07
N ASP A 119 18.21 -9.98 -6.34
CA ASP A 119 18.07 -10.44 -4.97
C ASP A 119 19.15 -9.75 -4.14
N LYS A 120 18.75 -8.68 -3.43
CA LYS A 120 19.69 -7.80 -2.72
C LYS A 120 19.12 -7.38 -1.39
N THR A 121 20.00 -7.27 -0.40
CA THR A 121 19.68 -6.63 0.89
C THR A 121 20.40 -5.30 0.99
N ILE A 122 19.68 -4.24 1.36
CA ILE A 122 20.24 -2.90 1.65
C ILE A 122 19.98 -2.51 3.10
N SER A 123 20.86 -1.71 3.67
CA SER A 123 20.68 -1.11 4.99
C SER A 123 20.13 0.31 4.86
N VAL A 124 19.08 0.61 5.61
CA VAL A 124 18.47 1.94 5.72
C VAL A 124 18.82 2.52 7.09
N SER A 125 19.55 3.62 7.11
CA SER A 125 19.99 4.29 8.35
C SER A 125 19.30 5.63 8.61
N ASP A 126 18.60 6.17 7.61
CA ASP A 126 17.77 7.37 7.72
C ASP A 126 16.38 7.01 7.20
N SER A 127 15.55 6.58 8.14
CA SER A 127 14.30 5.88 7.88
C SER A 127 13.10 6.80 7.60
N LYS A 128 13.31 8.12 7.58
CA LYS A 128 12.25 9.10 7.31
C LYS A 128 11.95 9.19 5.82
N ASN A 129 10.67 9.16 5.46
CA ASN A 129 10.16 9.36 4.10
C ASN A 129 10.81 8.43 3.07
N VAL A 130 10.98 7.15 3.43
CA VAL A 130 11.51 6.15 2.50
C VAL A 130 10.41 5.76 1.54
N LYS A 131 10.68 5.92 0.24
CA LYS A 131 9.75 5.62 -0.84
C LYS A 131 10.26 4.47 -1.69
N ILE A 132 9.32 3.67 -2.15
CA ILE A 132 9.52 2.64 -3.17
C ILE A 132 8.71 3.07 -4.38
N GLU A 133 9.40 3.29 -5.48
CA GLU A 133 8.80 3.64 -6.76
C GLU A 133 9.08 2.53 -7.76
N LEU A 134 8.02 1.96 -8.30
CA LEU A 134 8.08 1.01 -9.39
C LEU A 134 7.63 1.69 -10.68
N THR A 135 8.34 1.41 -11.75
CA THR A 135 7.95 1.84 -13.11
C THR A 135 7.92 0.62 -14.03
N GLY A 136 6.86 0.50 -14.82
CA GLY A 136 6.67 -0.62 -15.73
C GLY A 136 6.42 -0.13 -17.14
N LYS A 137 6.98 -0.82 -18.14
CA LYS A 137 6.57 -0.71 -19.54
C LYS A 137 6.26 -2.11 -20.07
N LYS A 138 4.95 -2.43 -20.12
CA LYS A 138 4.45 -3.78 -20.46
C LYS A 138 5.16 -4.89 -19.67
N ALA A 139 5.47 -4.60 -18.42
CA ALA A 139 6.27 -5.49 -17.58
C ALA A 139 5.45 -6.70 -17.13
N LYS A 140 6.11 -7.85 -17.04
CA LYS A 140 5.63 -9.06 -16.38
C LYS A 140 6.65 -9.50 -15.36
N GLY A 141 6.20 -9.83 -14.16
CA GLY A 141 7.09 -10.36 -13.13
C GLY A 141 6.52 -10.23 -11.72
N GLN A 142 7.43 -10.12 -10.77
CA GLN A 142 7.11 -9.94 -9.36
C GLN A 142 8.13 -9.04 -8.65
N VAL A 143 7.67 -8.39 -7.60
CA VAL A 143 8.52 -7.65 -6.65
C VAL A 143 8.10 -8.04 -5.25
N LYS A 144 9.05 -8.53 -4.47
CA LYS A 144 8.90 -8.80 -3.04
C LYS A 144 9.95 -8.06 -2.24
N ILE A 145 9.51 -7.13 -1.42
CA ILE A 145 10.35 -6.37 -0.49
C ILE A 145 9.95 -6.73 0.94
N THR A 146 10.94 -7.08 1.76
CA THR A 146 10.75 -7.45 3.18
C THR A 146 11.63 -6.59 4.07
N LEU A 147 11.04 -6.00 5.11
CA LEU A 147 11.69 -5.07 6.04
C LEU A 147 12.02 -5.79 7.36
N THR A 148 13.24 -5.66 7.86
CA THR A 148 13.71 -6.32 9.11
C THR A 148 14.52 -5.42 10.02
#